data_AF-A0A968DKJ8-F1
#
_entry.id   AF-A0A968DKJ8-F1
#
_cell.length_a   1.000
_cell.length_b   1.000
_cell.length_c   1.000
_cell.angle_alpha   90.00
_cell.angle_beta   90.00
_cell.angle_gamma   90.00
#
_symmetry.space_group_name_H-M   'P 1'
#
loop_
_entity.id
_entity.type
_entity.pdbx_description
1 polymer ?
#
loop_
_entity_poly.entity_id
_entity_poly.type
_entity_poly.pdbx_seq_one_letter_code
_entity_poly.pdbx_strand_id
1 'polypeptide(L)' 'MLVAHPALSGEDQSVGIDFAISKDNVPETPQHYSPFVNQSYPDAVYWGETHLHTSYSWDAGLVGNTLKPDSAYRFAKGEQ' A
#
# COMPACT_ATOMS: atom_id res chain seq x y z
N MET A 1 -19.05 13.47 69.59
CA MET A 1 -18.12 13.93 68.52
C MET A 1 -17.93 12.73 67.59
N LEU A 2 -18.62 12.73 66.45
CA LEU A 2 -18.59 11.63 65.48
C LEU A 2 -17.61 12.03 64.36
N VAL A 3 -16.57 11.23 64.13
CA VAL A 3 -15.61 11.45 63.03
C VAL A 3 -16.11 10.69 61.79
N ALA A 4 -16.33 11.41 60.70
CA ALA A 4 -16.68 10.83 59.41
C ALA A 4 -15.44 10.19 58.78
N HIS A 5 -15.57 8.93 58.35
CA HIS A 5 -14.57 8.24 57.53
C HIS A 5 -14.77 8.67 56.07
N PRO A 6 -13.71 9.00 55.31
CA PRO A 6 -13.84 9.25 53.89
C PRO A 6 -14.18 7.94 53.17
N ALA A 7 -15.20 8.00 52.32
CA ALA A 7 -15.60 6.91 51.45
C ALA A 7 -14.49 6.63 50.43
N LEU A 8 -14.00 5.39 50.42
CA LEU A 8 -13.19 4.86 49.33
C LEU A 8 -14.12 4.61 48.13
N SER A 9 -14.04 5.45 47.10
CA SER A 9 -14.65 5.16 45.81
C SER A 9 -13.78 4.16 45.07
N GLY A 10 -14.16 2.89 45.11
CA GLY A 10 -13.64 1.91 44.16
C GLY A 10 -14.35 2.09 42.83
N GLU A 11 -13.58 2.26 41.75
CA GLU A 11 -14.03 1.87 40.42
C GLU A 11 -12.93 1.04 39.73
N ASP A 12 -13.34 -0.18 39.41
CA ASP A 12 -12.88 -1.09 38.37
C ASP A 12 -11.44 -1.63 38.41
N GLN A 13 -11.24 -2.65 39.26
CA GLN A 13 -10.18 -3.64 39.10
C GLN A 13 -10.79 -4.86 38.39
N SER A 14 -10.81 -4.84 37.05
CA SER A 14 -11.17 -6.02 36.26
C SER A 14 -10.02 -7.03 36.28
N VAL A 15 -10.25 -8.14 36.97
CA VAL A 15 -9.44 -9.37 36.90
C VAL A 15 -9.54 -9.97 35.50
N GLY A 16 -8.66 -9.56 34.60
CA GLY A 16 -8.41 -10.16 33.31
C GLY A 16 -6.92 -10.09 33.03
N ILE A 17 -6.38 -11.02 32.24
CA ILE A 17 -5.02 -10.88 31.71
C ILE A 17 -5.06 -9.72 30.73
N ASP A 18 -5.05 -8.50 31.25
CA ASP A 18 -5.13 -7.27 30.47
C ASP A 18 -3.78 -7.08 29.78
N PHE A 19 -3.70 -7.55 28.53
CA PHE A 19 -2.76 -7.04 27.54
C PHE A 19 -3.11 -5.60 27.12
N ALA A 20 -4.10 -4.98 27.76
CA ALA A 20 -4.48 -3.60 27.56
C ALA A 20 -3.35 -2.68 28.04
N ILE A 21 -2.68 -2.04 27.08
CA ILE A 21 -1.71 -1.00 27.35
C ILE A 21 -2.45 0.20 27.97
N SER A 22 -1.98 0.66 29.14
CA SER A 22 -2.49 1.90 29.76
C SER A 22 -2.43 3.05 28.76
N LYS A 23 -3.42 3.93 28.75
CA LYS A 23 -3.46 5.10 27.85
C LYS A 23 -2.20 5.98 27.99
N ASP A 24 -1.63 6.02 29.18
CA ASP A 24 -0.39 6.77 29.49
C ASP A 24 0.90 6.03 29.06
N ASN A 25 0.77 4.80 28.55
CA ASN A 25 1.88 3.92 28.16
C ASN A 25 1.74 3.39 26.73
N VAL A 26 1.00 4.10 25.87
CA VAL A 26 0.89 3.78 24.43
C VAL A 26 2.23 4.09 23.77
N PRO A 27 2.92 3.11 23.14
CA PRO A 27 4.14 3.38 22.39
C PRO A 27 3.85 4.40 21.29
N GLU A 28 4.73 5.38 21.11
CA GLU A 28 4.61 6.28 19.98
C GLU A 28 4.63 5.46 18.68
N THR A 29 3.61 5.64 17.84
CA THR A 29 3.59 5.05 16.51
C THR A 29 4.79 5.59 15.74
N PRO A 30 5.73 4.74 15.31
CA PRO A 30 6.84 5.18 14.49
C PRO A 30 6.32 5.91 13.26
N GLN A 31 7.09 6.89 12.76
CA GLN A 31 6.87 7.48 11.45
C GLN A 31 6.58 6.37 10.44
N HIS A 32 5.55 6.57 9.61
CA HIS A 32 5.09 5.55 8.68
C HIS A 32 6.26 4.98 7.87
N TYR A 33 6.37 3.65 7.85
CA TYR A 33 7.47 2.95 7.18
C TYR A 33 7.55 3.25 5.67
N SER A 34 6.38 3.36 5.02
CA SER A 34 6.30 3.65 3.59
C SER A 34 6.35 5.16 3.33
N PRO A 35 7.24 5.63 2.44
CA PRO A 35 7.27 7.06 2.06
C PRO A 35 6.00 7.51 1.33
N PHE A 36 5.18 6.58 0.84
CA PHE A 36 3.99 6.86 0.02
C PHE A 36 2.66 6.81 0.80
N VAL A 37 2.69 6.68 2.13
CA VAL A 37 1.47 6.41 2.94
C VAL A 37 0.37 7.47 2.78
N ASN A 38 0.75 8.72 2.48
CA ASN A 38 -0.16 9.86 2.29
C ASN A 38 -0.30 10.28 0.83
N GLN A 39 0.21 9.46 -0.10
CA GLN A 39 0.14 9.72 -1.52
C GLN A 39 -0.92 8.80 -2.13
N SER A 40 -2.12 9.35 -2.33
CA SER A 40 -3.27 8.65 -2.89
C SER A 40 -3.37 8.75 -4.42
N TYR A 41 -2.41 9.41 -5.05
CA TYR A 41 -2.38 9.68 -6.49
C TYR A 41 -1.01 9.37 -7.10
N PRO A 42 -0.96 8.88 -8.35
CA PRO A 42 0.30 8.71 -9.07
C PRO A 42 0.91 10.07 -9.40
N ASP A 43 2.22 10.20 -9.20
CA ASP A 43 3.02 11.40 -9.53
C ASP A 43 3.82 11.26 -10.83
N ALA A 44 3.89 10.05 -11.38
CA ALA A 44 4.52 9.76 -12.66
C ALA A 44 3.51 9.21 -13.67
N VAL A 45 3.38 9.89 -14.81
CA VAL A 45 2.56 9.44 -15.95
C VAL A 45 3.47 8.80 -16.99
N TYR A 46 3.26 7.51 -17.24
CA TYR A 46 3.98 6.76 -18.27
C TYR A 46 3.07 6.50 -19.47
N TRP A 47 3.65 6.49 -20.66
CA TRP A 47 2.96 6.22 -21.92
C TRP A 47 3.57 5.00 -22.59
N GLY A 48 2.72 4.16 -23.18
CA GLY A 48 3.14 2.96 -23.90
C GLY A 48 2.08 1.87 -23.87
N GLU A 49 2.44 0.73 -24.46
CA GLU A 49 1.64 -0.50 -24.44
C GLU A 49 2.13 -1.43 -23.33
N THR A 50 1.19 -2.06 -22.63
CA THR A 50 1.50 -3.08 -21.62
C THR A 50 1.49 -4.50 -22.20
N HIS A 51 0.88 -4.68 -23.37
CA HIS A 51 0.77 -5.97 -24.03
C HIS A 51 0.90 -5.80 -25.53
N LEU A 52 2.02 -6.27 -26.09
CA LEU A 52 2.33 -6.14 -27.50
C LEU A 52 2.64 -7.51 -28.12
N HIS A 53 1.96 -7.82 -29.23
CA HIS A 53 2.27 -8.99 -30.05
C HIS A 53 3.16 -8.59 -31.22
N THR A 54 4.11 -9.47 -31.57
CA THR A 54 5.03 -9.28 -32.69
C THR A 54 5.04 -10.54 -33.55
N SER A 55 5.83 -10.54 -34.61
CA SER A 55 6.08 -11.73 -35.44
C SER A 55 6.69 -12.90 -34.67
N TYR A 56 7.16 -12.70 -33.43
CA TYR A 56 7.70 -13.76 -32.56
C TYR A 56 6.66 -14.37 -31.63
N SER A 57 5.45 -13.79 -31.57
CA SER A 57 4.38 -14.36 -30.76
C SER A 57 3.92 -15.70 -31.33
N TRP A 58 3.45 -16.59 -30.44
CA TRP A 58 2.92 -17.90 -30.83
C TRP A 58 1.77 -17.80 -31.84
N ASP A 59 0.91 -16.81 -31.66
CA ASP A 59 -0.27 -16.55 -32.48
C ASP A 59 0.04 -15.77 -33.77
N ALA A 60 1.29 -15.37 -34.01
CA ALA A 60 1.66 -14.51 -35.14
C ALA A 60 1.19 -15.07 -36.50
N GLY A 61 1.30 -16.38 -36.69
CA GLY A 61 0.83 -17.05 -37.92
C GLY A 61 -0.69 -17.14 -38.04
N LEU A 62 -1.42 -17.13 -36.93
CA LEU A 62 -2.89 -17.20 -36.92
C LEU A 62 -3.53 -15.86 -37.29
N VAL A 63 -2.91 -14.76 -36.86
CA VAL A 63 -3.43 -13.40 -37.09
C VAL A 63 -2.67 -12.64 -38.19
N GLY A 64 -1.65 -13.25 -38.79
CA GLY A 64 -0.84 -12.63 -39.84
C GLY A 64 0.03 -11.47 -39.37
N ASN A 65 0.47 -11.48 -38.09
CA ASN A 65 1.32 -10.43 -37.55
C ASN A 65 2.76 -10.57 -38.07
N THR A 66 3.16 -9.63 -38.94
CA THR A 66 4.49 -9.61 -39.56
C THR A 66 5.44 -8.58 -38.94
N LEU A 67 4.97 -7.80 -37.95
CA LEU A 67 5.75 -6.75 -37.33
C LEU A 67 6.86 -7.33 -36.44
N LYS A 68 8.12 -7.03 -36.74
CA LYS A 68 9.26 -7.48 -35.93
C LYS A 68 9.38 -6.71 -34.61
N PRO A 69 9.90 -7.34 -33.54
CA PRO A 69 10.11 -6.65 -32.25
C PRO A 69 10.98 -5.40 -32.32
N ASP A 70 12.05 -5.43 -33.11
CA ASP A 70 12.97 -4.29 -33.26
C ASP A 70 12.25 -3.09 -33.90
N SER A 71 11.43 -3.34 -34.91
CA SER A 71 10.67 -2.32 -35.61
C SER A 71 9.56 -1.76 -34.71
N ALA A 72 8.89 -2.63 -33.94
CA ALA A 72 7.88 -2.20 -32.96
C ALA A 72 8.49 -1.30 -31.87
N TYR A 73 9.69 -1.64 -31.38
CA TYR A 73 10.40 -0.82 -30.40
C TYR A 73 10.83 0.53 -30.96
N ARG A 74 11.36 0.58 -32.18
CA ARG A 74 11.71 1.84 -32.87
C ARG A 74 10.50 2.73 -33.05
N PHE A 75 9.38 2.16 -33.50
CA PHE A 75 8.12 2.87 -33.63
C PHE A 75 7.63 3.44 -32.28
N ALA A 76 7.69 2.67 -31.19
CA ALA A 76 7.33 3.14 -29.86
C ALA A 76 8.22 4.30 -29.37
N LYS A 77 9.46 4.41 -29.86
CA LYS A 77 10.35 5.56 -29.64
C LYS A 77 10.11 6.74 -30.59
N GLY A 78 9.19 6.62 -31.54
CA GLY A 78 8.90 7.63 -32.56
C GLY A 78 9.85 7.63 -33.76
N GLU A 79 10.62 6.56 -33.96
CA GLU A 79 11.49 6.39 -35.13
C GLU A 79 10.68 5.81 -36.31
N GLN A 80 10.95 6.26 -37.55
CA GLN A 80 10.38 5.74 -38.82
C GLN A 80 11.49 5.38 -39.80
#